data_AF-A0A1W2LVY9-F1
#
_entry.id   AF-A0A1W2LVY9-F1
#
_cell.length_a   1.000
_cell.length_b   1.000
_cell.length_c   1.000
_cell.angle_alpha   90.00
_cell.angle_beta   90.00
_cell.angle_gamma   90.00
#
_symmetry.space_group_name_H-M   'P 1'
#
loop_
_entity.id
_entity.type
_entity.pdbx_description
1 polymer ?
#
loop_
_entity_poly.entity_id
_entity_poly.type
_entity_poly.pdbx_seq_one_letter_code
_entity_poly.pdbx_strand_id
1 'polypeptide(L)'
;MDVQVHEGALVVTDTAEGTDRRAFGEFVGPRGELASYAFGWTTGADPHAARLSIGIGAGNPGGGTFHAVIFPHEGGHAFSLTGDPFERVPQGGPDLTADEARAHEDLPFVWAVADEVMRRDRRAWWMRHWLLGTLCVQTLEVFERREPILLVRHDADDGMWQLAGASDADGGTGKVGHLHHAIDEDRTLIDVLDLPPGGSVTRTGAGSAWTAEPTR
;
A
#
# COMPACT_ATOMS: atom_id res chain seq x y z
N MET A 1 17.44 9.61 16.14
CA MET A 1 16.79 8.32 15.81
C MET A 1 16.40 8.41 14.35
N ASP A 2 16.41 7.32 13.58
CA ASP A 2 15.89 7.38 12.20
C ASP A 2 14.37 7.40 12.22
N VAL A 3 13.74 7.91 11.16
CA VAL A 3 12.28 7.85 10.97
C VAL A 3 11.80 6.40 11.04
N GLN A 4 10.70 6.16 11.75
CA GLN A 4 10.04 4.87 11.87
C GLN A 4 8.57 4.96 11.49
N VAL A 5 8.09 3.92 10.79
CA VAL A 5 6.68 3.70 10.49
C VAL A 5 6.32 2.33 11.06
N HIS A 6 5.38 2.31 12.00
CA HIS A 6 4.93 1.11 12.69
C HIS A 6 3.57 0.71 12.12
N GLU A 7 3.55 -0.41 11.40
CA GLU A 7 2.32 -1.01 10.91
C GLU A 7 1.44 -1.47 12.08
N GLY A 8 0.24 -0.91 12.17
CA GLY A 8 -0.80 -1.32 13.12
C GLY A 8 -1.81 -2.29 12.50
N ALA A 9 -3.07 -2.16 12.90
CA ALA A 9 -4.14 -3.04 12.43
C ALA A 9 -4.41 -2.90 10.92
N LEU A 10 -4.77 -4.00 10.27
CA LEU A 10 -5.41 -4.01 8.95
C LEU A 10 -6.81 -4.62 9.12
N VAL A 11 -7.84 -3.82 8.86
CA VAL A 11 -9.23 -4.23 8.87
C VAL A 11 -9.67 -4.48 7.43
N VAL A 12 -10.27 -5.63 7.18
CA VAL A 12 -10.81 -6.03 5.87
C VAL A 12 -12.28 -6.33 6.06
N THR A 13 -13.14 -5.74 5.24
CA THR A 13 -14.60 -5.89 5.34
C THR A 13 -15.21 -5.96 3.95
N ASP A 14 -16.05 -6.95 3.69
CA ASP A 14 -16.79 -7.03 2.43
C ASP A 14 -18.00 -6.09 2.47
N THR A 15 -18.13 -5.26 1.44
CA THR A 15 -19.23 -4.32 1.22
C THR A 15 -19.95 -4.61 -0.09
N ALA A 16 -21.03 -3.89 -0.36
CA ALA A 16 -21.72 -3.99 -1.64
C ALA A 16 -20.85 -3.49 -2.82
N GLU A 17 -19.91 -2.57 -2.57
CA GLU A 17 -18.98 -2.03 -3.56
C GLU A 17 -17.68 -2.85 -3.70
N GLY A 18 -17.56 -3.98 -2.97
CA GLY A 18 -16.39 -4.86 -2.97
C GLY A 18 -15.72 -4.91 -1.60
N THR A 19 -14.46 -5.34 -1.57
CA THR A 19 -13.74 -5.47 -0.29
C THR A 19 -13.13 -4.12 0.11
N ASP A 20 -13.54 -3.59 1.27
CA ASP A 20 -12.97 -2.41 1.93
C ASP A 20 -11.77 -2.82 2.79
N ARG A 21 -10.68 -2.07 2.68
CA ARG A 21 -9.45 -2.28 3.44
C ARG A 21 -9.06 -1.00 4.14
N ARG A 22 -8.80 -1.09 5.45
CA ARG A 22 -8.34 0.04 6.28
C ARG A 22 -7.10 -0.36 7.06
N ALA A 23 -5.99 0.29 6.77
CA ALA A 23 -4.71 0.11 7.42
C ALA A 23 -4.46 1.26 8.39
N PHE A 24 -4.04 0.94 9.61
CA PHE A 24 -3.72 1.89 10.67
C PHE A 24 -2.25 1.76 11.05
N GLY A 25 -1.63 2.82 11.55
CA GLY A 25 -0.26 2.76 12.07
C GLY A 25 0.19 4.05 12.74
N GLU A 26 1.45 4.05 13.17
CA GLU A 26 2.09 5.15 13.88
C GLU A 26 3.39 5.54 13.18
N PHE A 27 3.66 6.83 13.10
CA PHE A 27 4.91 7.42 12.63
C PHE A 27 5.67 7.99 13.82
N VAL A 28 6.98 7.71 13.89
CA VAL A 28 7.90 8.29 14.86
C VAL A 28 9.04 9.00 14.14
N GLY A 29 9.12 10.31 14.34
CA GLY A 29 10.13 11.20 13.78
C GLY A 29 11.46 11.15 14.53
N PRO A 30 12.53 11.71 13.93
CA PRO A 30 13.88 11.61 14.47
C PRO A 30 14.09 12.32 15.81
N ARG A 31 13.23 13.29 16.13
CA ARG A 31 13.22 14.05 17.38
C ARG A 31 12.09 13.60 18.32
N GLY A 32 11.43 12.48 18.02
CA GLY A 32 10.30 11.97 18.78
C GLY A 32 8.96 12.60 18.39
N GLU A 33 8.88 13.27 17.24
CA GLU A 33 7.59 13.68 16.68
C GLU A 33 6.69 12.45 16.47
N LEU A 34 5.42 12.53 16.82
CA LEU A 34 4.50 11.41 16.75
C LEU A 34 3.29 11.78 15.91
N ALA A 35 2.90 10.89 14.99
CA ALA A 35 1.66 11.00 14.23
C ALA A 35 1.02 9.62 14.11
N SER A 36 -0.31 9.56 14.21
CA SER A 36 -1.06 8.36 13.86
C SER A 36 -1.60 8.52 12.45
N TYR A 37 -1.65 7.43 11.68
CA TYR A 37 -2.22 7.46 10.34
C TYR A 37 -3.19 6.31 10.12
N ALA A 38 -4.11 6.53 9.18
CA ALA A 38 -4.95 5.50 8.61
C ALA A 38 -5.11 5.74 7.11
N PHE A 39 -5.01 4.70 6.29
CA PHE A 39 -5.36 4.78 4.88
C PHE A 39 -6.24 3.60 4.46
N GLY A 40 -7.02 3.77 3.40
CA GLY A 40 -7.91 2.72 2.94
C GLY A 40 -8.38 2.87 1.51
N TRP A 41 -8.81 1.73 0.97
CA TRP A 41 -9.32 1.60 -0.40
C TRP A 41 -10.34 0.48 -0.48
N THR A 42 -11.29 0.63 -1.39
CA THR A 42 -12.33 -0.35 -1.67
C THR A 42 -12.18 -0.85 -3.09
N THR A 43 -12.19 -2.17 -3.31
CA THR A 43 -11.84 -2.77 -4.61
C THR A 43 -12.64 -2.20 -5.79
N GLY A 44 -13.94 -1.96 -5.64
CA GLY A 44 -14.81 -1.41 -6.68
C GLY A 44 -15.11 0.09 -6.55
N ALA A 45 -14.28 0.85 -5.84
CA ALA A 45 -14.50 2.29 -5.66
C ALA A 45 -14.52 3.06 -7.00
N ASP A 46 -15.52 3.94 -7.15
CA ASP A 46 -15.59 4.96 -8.21
C ASP A 46 -15.88 6.33 -7.54
N PRO A 47 -14.98 7.32 -7.61
CA PRO A 47 -13.69 7.29 -8.32
C PRO A 47 -12.69 6.30 -7.72
N HIS A 48 -11.83 5.76 -8.58
CA HIS A 48 -10.74 4.83 -8.21
C HIS A 48 -9.65 5.56 -7.43
N ALA A 49 -9.94 5.81 -6.15
CA ALA A 49 -9.12 6.60 -5.25
C ALA A 49 -9.10 5.99 -3.86
N ALA A 50 -7.97 6.14 -3.16
CA ALA A 50 -7.83 5.78 -1.76
C ALA A 50 -8.02 7.01 -0.85
N ARG A 51 -8.15 6.78 0.45
CA ARG A 51 -8.29 7.84 1.46
C ARG A 51 -7.20 7.71 2.51
N LEU A 52 -6.84 8.84 3.10
CA LEU A 52 -5.80 8.97 4.13
C LEU A 52 -6.28 9.92 5.23
N SER A 53 -6.04 9.52 6.48
CA SER A 53 -6.10 10.37 7.67
C SER A 53 -4.71 10.40 8.31
N ILE A 54 -4.24 11.58 8.71
CA ILE A 54 -3.05 11.75 9.55
C ILE A 54 -3.43 12.66 10.71
N GLY A 55 -3.22 12.19 11.93
CA GLY A 55 -3.50 12.93 13.15
C GLY A 55 -2.22 13.27 13.89
N ILE A 56 -2.14 14.51 14.38
CA ILE A 56 -1.01 15.02 15.16
C ILE A 56 -1.50 15.79 16.38
N GLY A 57 -0.66 15.81 17.43
CA GLY A 57 -0.82 16.72 18.56
C GLY A 57 -2.03 16.43 19.44
N ALA A 58 -2.45 15.17 19.59
CA ALA A 58 -3.56 14.79 20.48
C ALA A 58 -3.47 15.46 21.85
N GLY A 59 -4.59 16.07 22.27
CA GLY A 59 -4.70 16.80 23.54
C GLY A 59 -4.10 18.20 23.54
N ASN A 60 -3.48 18.65 22.44
CA ASN A 60 -2.95 20.01 22.31
C ASN A 60 -3.86 20.87 21.41
N PRO A 61 -4.06 22.17 21.72
CA PRO A 61 -4.87 23.07 20.90
C PRO A 61 -4.40 23.26 19.46
N GLY A 62 -3.11 23.03 19.18
CA GLY A 62 -2.52 23.05 17.84
C GLY A 62 -2.51 21.70 17.13
N GLY A 63 -3.16 20.67 17.69
CA GLY A 63 -3.33 19.37 17.06
C GLY A 63 -4.54 19.33 16.13
N GLY A 64 -4.57 18.35 15.23
CA GLY A 64 -5.64 18.20 14.24
C GLY A 64 -5.56 16.88 13.51
N THR A 65 -6.64 16.53 12.81
CA THR A 65 -6.69 15.39 11.89
C THR A 65 -6.86 15.90 10.47
N PHE A 66 -5.92 15.53 9.61
CA PHE A 66 -5.84 15.92 8.22
C PHE A 66 -6.34 14.79 7.35
N HIS A 67 -7.23 15.09 6.41
CA HIS A 67 -7.76 14.11 5.47
C HIS A 67 -7.32 14.41 4.05
N ALA A 68 -6.97 13.36 3.31
CA ALA A 68 -6.61 13.46 1.92
C ALA A 68 -7.21 12.30 1.10
N VAL A 69 -7.46 12.60 -0.17
CA VAL A 69 -7.72 11.59 -1.21
C VAL A 69 -6.40 11.31 -1.91
N ILE A 70 -6.11 10.03 -2.14
CA ILE A 70 -4.95 9.55 -2.91
C ILE A 70 -5.45 9.07 -4.27
N PHE A 71 -4.92 9.61 -5.35
CA PHE A 71 -5.38 9.33 -6.71
C PHE A 71 -4.22 9.17 -7.69
N PRO A 72 -4.40 8.46 -8.83
CA PRO A 72 -3.36 8.33 -9.84
C PRO A 72 -2.98 9.68 -10.45
N HIS A 73 -1.68 9.96 -10.56
CA HIS A 73 -1.18 11.19 -11.18
C HIS A 73 0.23 10.97 -11.75
N GLU A 74 0.44 11.37 -13.01
CA GLU A 74 1.75 11.32 -13.69
C GLU A 74 2.51 9.98 -13.56
N GLY A 75 1.81 8.85 -13.71
CA GLY A 75 2.41 7.52 -13.61
C GLY A 75 2.70 7.06 -12.16
N GLY A 76 2.37 7.89 -11.17
CA GLY A 76 2.41 7.59 -9.75
C GLY A 76 1.10 7.99 -9.08
N HIS A 77 1.21 8.59 -7.90
CA HIS A 77 0.06 9.06 -7.13
C HIS A 77 0.27 10.50 -6.66
N ALA A 78 -0.83 11.17 -6.35
CA ALA A 78 -0.83 12.47 -5.70
C ALA A 78 -1.85 12.48 -4.55
N PHE A 79 -1.71 13.47 -3.69
CA PHE A 79 -2.62 13.74 -2.57
C PHE A 79 -3.41 15.02 -2.84
N SER A 80 -4.69 15.01 -2.48
CA SER A 80 -5.48 16.23 -2.38
C SER A 80 -6.15 16.29 -1.01
N LEU A 81 -5.95 17.39 -0.29
CA LEU A 81 -6.68 17.64 0.95
C LEU A 81 -8.18 17.64 0.70
N THR A 82 -8.92 17.04 1.62
CA THR A 82 -10.38 17.04 1.65
C THR A 82 -10.86 17.39 3.06
N GLY A 83 -12.06 17.96 3.14
CA GLY A 83 -12.76 18.15 4.42
C GLY A 83 -13.64 16.96 4.80
N ASP A 84 -13.75 15.94 3.95
CA ASP A 84 -14.53 14.73 4.23
C ASP A 84 -13.74 13.80 5.16
N PRO A 85 -14.18 13.57 6.41
CA PRO A 85 -13.45 12.72 7.32
C PRO A 85 -13.41 11.27 6.83
N PHE A 86 -12.23 10.65 6.91
CA PHE A 86 -12.04 9.24 6.58
C PHE A 86 -12.04 8.36 7.82
N GLU A 87 -11.00 8.50 8.64
CA GLU A 87 -10.81 7.74 9.87
C GLU A 87 -10.32 8.62 11.02
N ARG A 88 -10.74 8.26 12.24
CA ARG A 88 -10.18 8.84 13.47
C ARG A 88 -8.94 8.06 13.88
N VAL A 89 -7.91 8.79 14.28
CA VAL A 89 -6.62 8.20 14.63
C VAL A 89 -6.15 8.68 16.01
N PRO A 90 -5.39 7.88 16.78
CA PRO A 90 -5.08 8.17 18.18
C PRO A 90 -4.41 9.52 18.45
N GLN A 91 -3.44 9.93 17.63
CA GLN A 91 -2.79 11.23 17.74
C GLN A 91 -3.62 12.39 17.16
N GLY A 92 -4.81 12.14 16.64
CA GLY A 92 -5.65 13.15 16.00
C GLY A 92 -6.34 14.10 16.98
N GLY A 93 -6.50 15.34 16.54
CA GLY A 93 -7.37 16.35 17.12
C GLY A 93 -8.71 16.44 16.37
N PRO A 94 -9.37 17.61 16.33
CA PRO A 94 -10.55 17.81 15.49
C PRO A 94 -10.25 17.51 14.02
N ASP A 95 -11.23 16.98 13.30
CA ASP A 95 -11.15 16.81 11.85
C ASP A 95 -11.11 18.19 11.18
N LEU A 96 -10.02 18.49 10.48
CA LEU A 96 -9.83 19.77 9.82
C LEU A 96 -10.50 19.76 8.45
N THR A 97 -11.14 20.88 8.09
CA THR A 97 -11.54 21.13 6.70
C THR A 97 -10.31 21.27 5.81
N ALA A 98 -10.48 21.13 4.49
CA ALA A 98 -9.38 21.30 3.55
C ALA A 98 -8.72 22.69 3.63
N ASP A 99 -9.48 23.75 3.92
CA ASP A 99 -8.93 25.11 4.05
C ASP A 99 -8.21 25.32 5.37
N GLU A 100 -8.72 24.78 6.48
CA GLU A 100 -8.01 24.78 7.76
C GLU A 100 -6.70 23.99 7.67
N ALA A 101 -6.74 22.82 7.03
CA ALA A 101 -5.54 22.01 6.78
C ALA A 101 -4.50 22.77 5.94
N ARG A 102 -4.92 23.48 4.88
CA ARG A 102 -4.03 24.33 4.06
C ARG A 102 -3.38 25.47 4.84
N ALA A 103 -4.10 26.03 5.81
CA ALA A 103 -3.62 27.12 6.65
C ALA A 103 -2.80 26.65 7.86
N HIS A 104 -2.80 25.35 8.15
CA HIS A 104 -2.15 24.80 9.34
C HIS A 104 -0.62 24.82 9.23
N GLU A 105 0.07 25.28 10.27
CA GLU A 105 1.54 25.43 10.27
C GLU A 105 2.29 24.11 10.10
N ASP A 106 1.75 23.03 10.66
CA ASP A 106 2.30 21.67 10.56
C ASP A 106 1.98 20.91 9.26
N LEU A 107 1.29 21.52 8.30
CA LEU A 107 0.99 20.84 7.02
C LEU A 107 2.23 20.25 6.32
N PRO A 108 3.41 20.92 6.30
CA PRO A 108 4.62 20.32 5.74
C PRO A 108 5.06 19.04 6.48
N PHE A 109 4.87 18.97 7.79
CA PHE A 109 5.14 17.75 8.57
C PHE A 109 4.16 16.64 8.22
N VAL A 110 2.87 16.96 8.07
CA VAL A 110 1.84 16.01 7.65
C VAL A 110 2.16 15.39 6.29
N TRP A 111 2.65 16.17 5.33
CA TRP A 111 3.10 15.64 4.05
C TRP A 111 4.34 14.77 4.15
N ALA A 112 5.32 15.15 4.98
CA ALA A 112 6.47 14.30 5.25
C ALA A 112 6.06 12.95 5.86
N VAL A 113 5.04 12.92 6.73
CA VAL A 113 4.46 11.68 7.28
C VAL A 113 3.80 10.86 6.17
N ALA A 114 2.99 11.48 5.31
CA ALA A 114 2.33 10.79 4.19
C ALA A 114 3.34 10.11 3.26
N ASP A 115 4.41 10.83 2.89
CA ASP A 115 5.48 10.30 2.04
C ASP A 115 6.19 9.09 2.69
N GLU A 116 6.49 9.19 3.99
CA GLU A 116 7.17 8.11 4.72
C GLU A 116 6.25 6.89 4.90
N VAL A 117 4.94 7.08 5.09
CA VAL A 117 3.95 5.99 5.09
C VAL A 117 3.93 5.30 3.73
N MET A 118 3.80 6.05 2.63
CA MET A 118 3.82 5.47 1.27
C MET A 118 5.12 4.76 0.93
N ARG A 119 6.23 5.18 1.56
CA ARG A 119 7.55 4.59 1.33
C ARG A 119 7.81 3.34 2.17
N ARG A 120 7.21 3.20 3.35
CA ARG A 120 7.60 2.17 4.33
C ARG A 120 6.50 1.21 4.75
N ASP A 121 5.24 1.61 4.67
CA ASP A 121 4.14 0.73 5.03
C ASP A 121 3.85 -0.22 3.87
N ARG A 122 4.03 -1.53 4.10
CA ARG A 122 3.89 -2.52 3.02
C ARG A 122 2.46 -2.60 2.50
N ARG A 123 1.48 -2.24 3.33
CA ARG A 123 0.06 -2.19 2.93
C ARG A 123 -0.21 -0.98 2.05
N ALA A 124 0.59 0.09 2.15
CA ALA A 124 0.51 1.23 1.24
C ALA A 124 1.04 0.87 -0.14
N TRP A 125 2.03 -0.03 -0.24
CA TRP A 125 2.49 -0.57 -1.52
C TRP A 125 1.39 -1.39 -2.20
N TRP A 126 0.67 -2.23 -1.43
CA TRP A 126 -0.50 -2.95 -1.95
C TRP A 126 -1.57 -1.99 -2.47
N MET A 127 -1.96 -0.99 -1.66
CA MET A 127 -2.89 0.05 -2.08
C MET A 127 -2.40 0.75 -3.36
N ARG A 128 -1.10 1.05 -3.48
CA ARG A 128 -0.52 1.69 -4.66
C ARG A 128 -0.63 0.82 -5.91
N HIS A 129 -0.40 -0.50 -5.80
CA HIS A 129 -0.57 -1.43 -6.91
C HIS A 129 -2.04 -1.58 -7.34
N TRP A 130 -2.98 -1.49 -6.40
CA TRP A 130 -4.41 -1.37 -6.73
C TRP A 130 -4.70 -0.04 -7.44
N LEU A 131 -4.24 1.08 -6.86
CA LEU A 131 -4.49 2.43 -7.36
C LEU A 131 -3.98 2.63 -8.79
N LEU A 132 -2.78 2.11 -9.07
CA LEU A 132 -2.13 2.23 -10.38
C LEU A 132 -2.52 1.12 -11.37
N GLY A 133 -3.32 0.15 -10.95
CA GLY A 133 -3.70 -0.99 -11.78
C GLY A 133 -2.50 -1.82 -12.26
N THR A 134 -1.44 -1.92 -11.45
CA THR A 134 -0.19 -2.60 -11.82
C THR A 134 -0.48 -4.00 -12.37
N LEU A 135 0.10 -4.32 -13.53
CA LEU A 135 -0.06 -5.61 -14.18
C LEU A 135 1.04 -6.58 -13.75
N CYS A 136 0.72 -7.87 -13.80
CA CYS A 136 1.66 -8.98 -13.65
C CYS A 136 1.38 -10.06 -14.72
N VAL A 137 2.43 -10.77 -15.11
CA VAL A 137 2.35 -12.01 -15.88
C VAL A 137 2.38 -13.18 -14.89
N GLN A 138 1.50 -14.15 -15.11
CA GLN A 138 1.37 -15.33 -14.27
C GLN A 138 1.46 -16.57 -15.13
N THR A 139 2.10 -17.63 -14.62
CA THR A 139 1.93 -18.97 -15.21
C THR A 139 0.46 -19.37 -15.19
N LEU A 140 0.00 -20.14 -16.18
CA LEU A 140 -1.41 -20.54 -16.30
C LEU A 140 -1.92 -21.22 -15.02
N GLU A 141 -1.12 -22.09 -14.43
CA GLU A 141 -1.39 -22.84 -13.20
C GLU A 141 -1.66 -21.92 -12.01
N VAL A 142 -0.85 -20.86 -11.87
CA VAL A 142 -1.04 -19.84 -10.82
C VAL A 142 -2.31 -19.02 -11.11
N PHE A 143 -2.49 -18.56 -12.35
CA PHE A 143 -3.65 -17.76 -12.74
C PHE A 143 -4.98 -18.51 -12.53
N GLU A 144 -5.00 -19.81 -12.84
CA GLU A 144 -6.15 -20.70 -12.62
C GLU A 144 -6.23 -21.26 -11.20
N ARG A 145 -5.33 -20.83 -10.29
CA ARG A 145 -5.26 -21.24 -8.88
C ARG A 145 -5.07 -22.75 -8.68
N ARG A 146 -4.45 -23.42 -9.65
CA ARG A 146 -4.04 -24.83 -9.57
C ARG A 146 -2.72 -25.02 -8.83
N GLU A 147 -1.88 -23.99 -8.79
CA GLU A 147 -0.62 -23.98 -8.06
C GLU A 147 -0.47 -22.71 -7.21
N PRO A 148 0.22 -22.79 -6.06
CA PRO A 148 0.59 -21.59 -5.32
C PRO A 148 1.70 -20.83 -6.06
N ILE A 149 1.80 -19.53 -5.80
CA ILE A 149 2.93 -18.72 -6.26
C ILE A 149 4.18 -19.18 -5.51
N LEU A 150 5.25 -19.58 -6.18
CA LEU A 150 6.51 -20.02 -5.56
C LEU A 150 7.69 -19.13 -5.92
N LEU A 151 7.57 -18.38 -7.02
CA LEU A 151 8.55 -17.40 -7.50
C LEU A 151 7.84 -16.08 -7.78
N VAL A 152 8.44 -14.98 -7.30
CA VAL A 152 8.10 -13.62 -7.69
C VAL A 152 9.35 -12.98 -8.27
N ARG A 153 9.21 -12.36 -9.44
CA ARG A 153 10.26 -11.56 -10.07
C ARG A 153 9.70 -10.19 -10.46
N HIS A 154 10.52 -9.17 -10.29
CA HIS A 154 10.29 -7.86 -10.88
C HIS A 154 11.30 -7.71 -12.01
N ASP A 155 10.85 -7.76 -13.25
CA ASP A 155 11.74 -7.79 -14.41
C ASP A 155 12.59 -6.51 -14.51
N ALA A 156 13.84 -6.64 -14.96
CA ALA A 156 14.77 -5.52 -15.04
C ALA A 156 14.55 -4.65 -16.29
N ASP A 157 14.06 -5.25 -17.38
CA ASP A 157 14.02 -4.62 -18.69
C ASP A 157 12.69 -3.89 -18.92
N ASP A 158 11.57 -4.52 -18.56
CA ASP A 158 10.23 -3.98 -18.77
C ASP A 158 9.49 -3.58 -17.48
N GLY A 159 10.07 -3.88 -16.31
CA GLY A 159 9.45 -3.60 -15.00
C GLY A 159 8.20 -4.44 -14.73
N MET A 160 7.96 -5.50 -15.51
CA MET A 160 6.80 -6.34 -15.37
C MET A 160 6.96 -7.29 -14.17
N TRP A 161 5.91 -7.41 -13.38
CA TRP A 161 5.84 -8.39 -12.30
C TRP A 161 5.55 -9.77 -12.88
N GLN A 162 6.27 -10.79 -12.42
CA GLN A 162 6.13 -12.16 -12.87
C GLN A 162 5.88 -13.08 -11.66
N LEU A 163 4.82 -13.88 -11.73
CA LEU A 163 4.40 -14.82 -10.69
C LEU A 163 4.37 -16.24 -11.27
N ALA A 164 5.12 -17.16 -10.68
CA ALA A 164 5.20 -18.54 -11.19
C ALA A 164 5.04 -19.58 -10.08
N GLY A 165 4.45 -20.72 -10.44
CA GLY A 165 4.28 -21.89 -9.59
C GLY A 165 5.46 -22.86 -9.65
N ALA A 166 5.18 -24.15 -9.48
CA ALA A 166 6.17 -25.21 -9.59
C ALA A 166 6.36 -25.66 -11.05
N SER A 167 5.31 -25.53 -11.88
CA SER A 167 5.37 -25.85 -13.29
C SER A 167 6.23 -24.83 -14.05
N ASP A 168 7.00 -25.31 -15.03
CA ASP A 168 7.82 -24.47 -15.90
C ASP A 168 6.96 -23.43 -16.63
N ALA A 169 7.43 -22.19 -16.67
CA ALA A 169 6.78 -21.14 -17.43
C ALA A 169 6.96 -21.40 -18.93
N ASP A 170 5.89 -21.84 -19.60
CA ASP A 170 5.82 -21.77 -21.06
C ASP A 170 5.46 -20.33 -21.46
N GLY A 171 6.37 -19.66 -22.16
CA GLY A 171 6.18 -18.28 -22.62
C GLY A 171 4.95 -18.09 -23.51
N GLY A 172 4.38 -19.15 -24.07
CA GLY A 172 3.14 -19.11 -24.85
C GLY A 172 1.84 -19.17 -24.02
N THR A 173 1.89 -19.54 -22.74
CA THR A 173 0.70 -19.79 -21.90
C THR A 173 0.48 -18.78 -20.78
N GLY A 174 1.42 -17.85 -20.61
CA GLY A 174 1.34 -16.79 -19.61
C GLY A 174 0.04 -15.98 -19.68
N LYS A 175 -0.50 -15.64 -18.52
CA LYS A 175 -1.70 -14.82 -18.37
C LYS A 175 -1.35 -13.47 -17.76
N VAL A 176 -1.94 -12.41 -18.29
CA VAL A 176 -1.80 -11.06 -17.73
C VAL A 176 -2.99 -10.77 -16.83
N GLY A 177 -2.72 -10.27 -15.63
CA GLY A 177 -3.75 -9.81 -14.68
C GLY A 177 -3.23 -8.68 -13.80
N HIS A 178 -4.10 -8.07 -13.01
CA HIS A 178 -3.67 -7.06 -12.05
C HIS A 178 -3.00 -7.72 -10.82
N LEU A 179 -1.86 -7.17 -10.40
CA LEU A 179 -1.07 -7.69 -9.28
C LEU A 179 -1.87 -7.70 -7.97
N HIS A 180 -2.74 -6.70 -7.76
CA HIS A 180 -3.53 -6.63 -6.53
C HIS A 180 -4.50 -7.81 -6.34
N HIS A 181 -4.98 -8.45 -7.41
CA HIS A 181 -5.78 -9.67 -7.30
C HIS A 181 -4.95 -10.85 -6.78
N ALA A 182 -3.69 -10.97 -7.20
CA ALA A 182 -2.81 -11.99 -6.65
C ALA A 182 -2.55 -11.75 -5.15
N ILE A 183 -2.43 -10.49 -4.72
CA ILE A 183 -2.28 -10.13 -3.30
C ILE A 183 -3.55 -10.44 -2.49
N ASP A 184 -4.73 -10.26 -3.07
CA ASP A 184 -6.00 -10.65 -2.45
C ASP A 184 -6.05 -12.15 -2.13
N GLU A 185 -5.50 -12.98 -3.03
CA GLU A 185 -5.45 -14.44 -2.91
C GLU A 185 -4.31 -14.90 -1.98
N ASP A 186 -3.16 -14.25 -2.06
CA ASP A 186 -1.98 -14.55 -1.25
C ASP A 186 -1.39 -13.29 -0.62
N ARG A 187 -1.83 -13.00 0.60
CA ARG A 187 -1.39 -11.82 1.36
C ARG A 187 0.09 -11.82 1.71
N THR A 188 0.80 -12.95 1.63
CA THR A 188 2.25 -12.96 1.88
C THR A 188 3.03 -12.22 0.78
N LEU A 189 2.41 -11.93 -0.36
CA LEU A 189 3.02 -11.09 -1.40
C LEU A 189 3.30 -9.66 -0.92
N ILE A 190 2.60 -9.17 0.11
CA ILE A 190 2.85 -7.85 0.71
C ILE A 190 4.29 -7.70 1.18
N ASP A 191 4.93 -8.80 1.57
CA ASP A 191 6.30 -8.82 2.08
C ASP A 191 7.36 -8.58 0.98
N VAL A 192 6.96 -8.54 -0.29
CA VAL A 192 7.88 -8.50 -1.44
C VAL A 192 7.49 -7.45 -2.50
N LEU A 193 6.57 -6.53 -2.19
CA LEU A 193 6.14 -5.49 -3.15
C LEU A 193 7.17 -4.36 -3.35
N ASP A 194 8.22 -4.31 -2.54
CA ASP A 194 9.36 -3.40 -2.70
C ASP A 194 10.53 -4.02 -3.47
N LEU A 195 10.36 -5.23 -4.02
CA LEU A 195 11.37 -5.88 -4.84
C LEU A 195 11.84 -4.91 -5.94
N PRO A 196 13.14 -4.57 -6.03
CA PRO A 196 13.62 -3.67 -7.08
C PRO A 196 13.54 -4.36 -8.45
N PRO A 197 13.51 -3.60 -9.55
CA PRO A 197 13.67 -4.16 -10.89
C PRO A 197 14.92 -5.04 -10.98
N GLY A 198 14.79 -6.22 -11.59
CA GLY A 198 15.79 -7.29 -11.62
C GLY A 198 15.81 -8.21 -10.40
N GLY A 199 15.05 -7.92 -9.35
CA GLY A 199 14.95 -8.75 -8.16
C GLY A 199 14.11 -10.00 -8.37
N SER A 200 14.45 -11.06 -7.63
CA SER A 200 13.63 -12.27 -7.52
C SER A 200 13.65 -12.85 -6.10
N VAL A 201 12.53 -13.44 -5.70
CA VAL A 201 12.34 -14.11 -4.42
C VAL A 201 11.60 -15.42 -4.66
N THR A 202 11.94 -16.45 -3.88
CA THR A 202 11.31 -17.76 -3.93
C THR A 202 10.81 -18.18 -2.56
N ARG A 203 9.90 -19.15 -2.52
CA ARG A 203 9.49 -19.83 -1.29
C ARG A 203 9.23 -21.30 -1.53
N THR A 204 9.24 -22.10 -0.47
CA THR A 204 9.10 -23.55 -0.54
C THR A 204 7.65 -24.03 -0.70
N GLY A 205 6.66 -23.18 -0.44
CA GLY A 205 5.25 -23.52 -0.47
C GLY A 205 4.35 -22.35 -0.09
N ALA A 206 3.03 -22.52 -0.27
CA ALA A 206 2.04 -21.52 0.09
C ALA A 206 2.20 -21.08 1.56
N GLY A 207 2.23 -19.76 1.79
CA GLY A 207 2.37 -19.18 3.13
C GLY A 207 3.75 -19.29 3.77
N SER A 208 4.73 -19.92 3.10
CA SER A 208 6.13 -19.95 3.57
C SER A 208 6.79 -18.60 3.35
N ALA A 209 7.78 -18.26 4.19
CA ALA A 209 8.55 -17.02 4.05
C ALA A 209 9.30 -16.95 2.71
N TRP A 210 9.38 -15.75 2.16
CA TRP A 210 10.14 -15.47 0.96
C TRP A 210 11.64 -15.43 1.23
N THR A 211 12.41 -15.97 0.30
CA THR A 211 13.88 -15.99 0.30
C THR A 211 14.36 -15.31 -0.95
N ALA A 212 15.17 -14.25 -0.81
CA ALA A 212 15.81 -13.61 -1.94
C ALA A 212 16.72 -14.61 -2.66
N GLU A 213 16.62 -14.68 -3.98
CA GLU A 213 17.62 -15.42 -4.74
C GLU A 213 18.97 -14.70 -4.65
N PRO A 214 20.09 -15.44 -4.50
CA PRO A 214 21.41 -14.84 -4.62
C PRO A 214 21.54 -14.23 -6.01
N THR A 215 21.84 -12.94 -6.08
CA THR A 215 22.15 -12.26 -7.35
C THR A 215 23.31 -13.02 -8.01
N ARG A 216 23.06 -13.61 -9.19
CA ARG A 216 24.10 -14.26 -10.00
C ARG A 216 24.88 -13.25 -10.83
#